data_AF-A0AA38GQP5-F1
#
_entry.id   AF-A0AA38GQP5-F1
#
_cell.length_a   1.000
_cell.length_b   1.000
_cell.length_c   1.000
_cell.angle_alpha   90.00
_cell.angle_beta   90.00
_cell.angle_gamma   90.00
#
_symmetry.space_group_name_H-M   'P 1'
#
loop_
_entity.id
_entity.type
_entity.pdbx_description
1 polymer ?
#
loop_
_entity_poly.entity_id
_entity_poly.type
_entity_poly.pdbx_seq_one_letter_code
_entity_poly.pdbx_strand_id
1 'polypeptide(L)'
;EIDAVDNGINQYDTDKPARYIRNTHLSARVSRINPDWMEENTADKEDSLFHCAMKVAGKDFEEMLHHYAKSWLPGRSIVADCMKLRNDIDHSGEILLLKRYCPWKEHIFELEQELNVDPLIKYVLYQ
;
A
#
# COMPACT_ATOMS: atom_id res chain seq x y z
N GLU A 1 1.96 -1.14 -4.64
CA GLU A 1 2.02 -2.62 -4.69
C GLU A 1 3.48 -3.02 -4.67
N ILE A 2 3.90 -3.91 -3.77
CA ILE A 2 5.22 -4.56 -3.86
C ILE A 2 4.92 -5.93 -4.45
N ASP A 3 5.09 -6.06 -5.75
CA ASP A 3 4.57 -7.21 -6.51
C ASP A 3 5.51 -8.43 -6.51
N ALA A 4 6.73 -8.26 -6.00
CA ALA A 4 7.77 -9.26 -5.87
C ALA A 4 8.11 -9.99 -7.19
N VAL A 5 7.79 -9.38 -8.33
CA VAL A 5 7.91 -10.00 -9.66
C VAL A 5 9.36 -10.35 -10.01
N ASP A 6 10.33 -9.61 -9.45
CA ASP A 6 11.75 -9.73 -9.75
C ASP A 6 12.60 -10.28 -8.59
N ASN A 7 11.98 -10.99 -7.62
CA ASN A 7 12.70 -11.54 -6.47
C ASN A 7 13.28 -12.95 -6.69
N GLY A 8 13.10 -13.53 -7.89
CA GLY A 8 13.56 -14.87 -8.23
C GLY A 8 12.74 -16.02 -7.62
N ILE A 9 11.62 -15.72 -6.97
CA ILE A 9 10.70 -16.70 -6.39
C ILE A 9 9.44 -16.77 -7.24
N ASN A 10 9.03 -17.99 -7.61
CA ASN A 10 7.82 -18.19 -8.39
C ASN A 10 6.58 -17.78 -7.60
N GLN A 11 5.65 -17.09 -8.26
CA GLN A 11 4.40 -16.63 -7.66
C GLN A 11 3.45 -17.78 -7.28
N TYR A 12 3.62 -18.95 -7.88
CA TYR A 12 2.82 -20.16 -7.67
C TYR A 12 3.66 -21.41 -7.97
N ASP A 13 3.20 -22.58 -7.51
CA ASP A 13 3.84 -23.86 -7.80
C ASP A 13 3.86 -24.13 -9.32
N THR A 14 5.03 -24.46 -9.86
CA THR A 14 5.26 -24.57 -11.31
C THR A 14 4.84 -25.91 -11.92
N ASP A 15 4.25 -26.80 -11.13
CA ASP A 15 3.73 -28.10 -11.61
C ASP A 15 2.54 -27.92 -12.57
N LYS A 16 1.88 -26.76 -12.52
CA LYS A 16 0.73 -26.39 -13.37
C LYS A 16 0.86 -24.96 -13.89
N PRO A 17 0.25 -24.64 -15.05
CA PRO A 17 0.25 -23.28 -15.56
C PRO A 17 -0.56 -22.33 -14.66
N ALA A 18 -0.20 -21.04 -14.68
CA ALA A 18 -0.99 -20.00 -14.00
C ALA A 18 -2.46 -20.04 -14.46
N ARG A 19 -3.39 -19.90 -13.51
CA ARG A 19 -4.82 -19.77 -13.83
C ARG A 19 -5.17 -18.40 -14.41
N TYR A 20 -4.40 -17.38 -14.10
CA TYR A 20 -4.55 -16.02 -14.60
C TYR A 20 -3.21 -15.29 -14.59
N ILE A 21 -3.10 -14.22 -15.38
CA ILE A 21 -1.93 -13.34 -15.43
C ILE A 21 -2.39 -11.94 -15.03
N ARG A 22 -1.77 -11.35 -14.01
CA ARG A 22 -1.99 -9.96 -13.62
C ARG A 22 -1.15 -9.06 -14.50
N ASN A 23 -1.74 -8.14 -15.24
CA ASN A 23 -1.05 -7.22 -16.16
C ASN A 23 -1.21 -5.72 -15.78
N THR A 24 -1.64 -5.46 -14.54
CA THR A 24 -1.89 -4.11 -14.00
C THR A 24 -0.72 -3.53 -13.21
N HIS A 25 0.32 -4.34 -12.96
CA HIS A 25 1.49 -3.97 -12.18
C HIS A 25 2.43 -3.04 -12.96
N LEU A 26 3.42 -2.44 -12.27
CA LEU A 26 4.24 -1.37 -12.83
C LEU A 26 5.03 -1.82 -14.06
N SER A 27 5.72 -2.96 -14.01
CA SER A 27 6.51 -3.43 -15.16
C SER A 27 5.63 -3.73 -16.38
N ALA A 28 4.42 -4.27 -16.22
CA ALA A 28 3.47 -4.41 -17.31
C ALA A 28 2.99 -3.06 -17.89
N ARG A 29 2.81 -2.03 -17.05
CA ARG A 29 2.49 -0.67 -17.51
C ARG A 29 3.64 -0.04 -18.27
N VAL A 30 4.87 -0.20 -17.79
CA VAL A 30 6.08 0.26 -18.47
C VAL A 30 6.28 -0.48 -19.79
N SER A 31 6.07 -1.79 -19.83
CA SER A 31 6.18 -2.60 -21.04
C SER A 31 5.22 -2.16 -22.15
N ARG A 32 4.05 -1.60 -21.80
CA ARG A 32 3.10 -1.05 -22.80
C ARG A 32 3.56 0.25 -23.44
N ILE A 33 4.59 0.89 -22.89
CA ILE A 33 5.17 2.14 -23.42
C ILE A 33 6.27 1.84 -24.45
N ASN A 34 6.82 0.62 -24.45
CA ASN A 34 7.82 0.21 -25.43
C ASN A 34 7.28 0.30 -26.87
N PRO A 35 8.17 0.49 -27.88
CA PRO A 35 7.77 0.48 -29.28
C PRO A 35 6.98 -0.79 -29.64
N ASP A 36 6.02 -0.65 -30.54
CA ASP A 36 5.37 -1.81 -31.13
C ASP A 36 6.38 -2.57 -32.01
N TRP A 37 6.21 -3.89 -32.11
CA TRP A 37 7.10 -4.74 -32.90
C TRP A 37 7.11 -4.40 -34.40
N MET A 38 6.10 -3.69 -34.89
CA MET A 38 6.01 -3.17 -36.27
C MET A 38 6.70 -1.82 -36.47
N GLU A 39 7.08 -1.14 -35.40
CA GLU A 39 7.68 0.19 -35.47
C GLU A 39 9.21 0.12 -35.51
N GLU A 40 9.81 1.08 -36.18
CA GLU A 40 11.26 1.26 -36.13
C GLU A 40 11.67 1.70 -34.71
N ASN A 41 12.59 0.95 -34.09
CA ASN A 41 13.16 1.28 -32.79
C ASN A 41 14.51 1.98 -32.97
N THR A 42 14.47 3.30 -33.12
CA THR A 42 15.68 4.14 -33.12
C THR A 42 16.06 4.51 -31.69
N ALA A 43 17.35 4.80 -31.45
CA ALA A 43 17.83 5.19 -30.13
C ALA A 43 17.10 6.43 -29.56
N ASP A 44 16.83 7.44 -30.40
CA ASP A 44 16.11 8.65 -29.98
C ASP A 44 14.67 8.36 -29.55
N LYS A 45 14.01 7.40 -30.23
CA LYS A 45 12.65 6.98 -29.88
C LYS A 45 12.65 6.20 -28.58
N GLU A 46 13.60 5.28 -28.41
CA GLU A 46 13.77 4.50 -27.19
C GLU A 46 13.98 5.43 -25.97
N ASP A 47 14.86 6.42 -26.08
CA ASP A 47 15.14 7.40 -25.02
C ASP A 47 13.90 8.24 -24.67
N SER A 48 13.14 8.67 -25.69
CA SER A 48 11.88 9.39 -25.49
C SER A 48 10.84 8.56 -24.72
N LEU A 49 10.69 7.28 -25.09
CA LEU A 49 9.76 6.35 -24.42
C LEU A 49 10.25 5.98 -23.02
N PHE A 50 11.56 5.87 -22.82
CA PHE A 50 12.15 5.70 -21.50
C PHE A 50 11.78 6.86 -20.57
N HIS A 51 11.88 8.12 -21.04
CA HIS A 51 11.41 9.27 -20.28
C HIS A 51 9.89 9.24 -19.99
N CYS A 52 9.07 8.72 -20.90
CA CYS A 52 7.66 8.48 -20.63
C CYS A 52 7.46 7.43 -19.52
N ALA A 53 8.19 6.31 -19.57
CA ALA A 53 8.16 5.28 -18.54
C ALA A 53 8.62 5.82 -17.17
N MET A 54 9.68 6.64 -17.13
CA MET A 54 10.14 7.31 -15.91
C MET A 54 9.03 8.16 -15.27
N LYS A 55 8.27 8.91 -16.06
CA LYS A 55 7.15 9.73 -15.55
C LYS A 55 6.04 8.86 -14.95
N VAL A 56 5.74 7.72 -15.57
CA VAL A 56 4.74 6.79 -15.05
C VAL A 56 5.19 6.18 -13.72
N ALA A 57 6.43 5.70 -13.63
CA ALA A 57 6.97 5.15 -12.40
C ALA A 57 7.10 6.22 -11.30
N GLY A 58 7.55 7.43 -11.66
CA GLY A 58 7.68 8.56 -10.74
C GLY A 58 6.34 8.99 -10.16
N LYS A 59 5.29 9.05 -10.99
CA LYS A 59 3.93 9.37 -10.52
C LYS A 59 3.40 8.35 -9.52
N ASP A 60 3.54 7.05 -9.80
CA ASP A 60 3.14 5.99 -8.87
C ASP A 60 3.88 6.12 -7.52
N PHE A 61 5.17 6.43 -7.55
CA PHE A 61 5.96 6.67 -6.34
C PHE A 61 5.47 7.90 -5.56
N GLU A 62 5.26 9.03 -6.24
CA GLU A 62 4.79 10.27 -5.62
C GLU A 62 3.41 10.09 -4.97
N GLU A 63 2.49 9.36 -5.63
CA GLU A 63 1.18 9.04 -5.08
C GLU A 63 1.29 8.22 -3.78
N MET A 64 2.15 7.20 -3.76
CA MET A 64 2.40 6.41 -2.55
C MET A 64 3.05 7.24 -1.43
N LEU A 65 4.05 8.04 -1.76
CA LEU A 65 4.72 8.93 -0.79
C LEU A 65 3.72 9.91 -0.19
N HIS A 66 2.86 10.52 -1.01
CA HIS A 66 1.84 11.44 -0.56
C HIS A 66 0.80 10.74 0.33
N HIS A 67 0.38 9.53 -0.04
CA HIS A 67 -0.50 8.71 0.77
C HIS A 67 0.11 8.44 2.15
N TYR A 68 1.35 7.96 2.21
CA TYR A 68 2.00 7.67 3.50
C TYR A 68 2.21 8.93 4.33
N ALA A 69 2.75 10.00 3.75
CA ALA A 69 3.09 11.21 4.47
C ALA A 69 1.86 11.99 4.96
N LYS A 70 0.79 12.05 4.15
CA LYS A 70 -0.37 12.92 4.41
C LYS A 70 -1.63 12.20 4.86
N SER A 71 -1.72 10.88 4.69
CA SER A 71 -2.91 10.09 5.08
C SER A 71 -2.57 9.05 6.14
N TRP A 72 -1.66 8.10 5.84
CA TRP A 72 -1.36 6.99 6.75
C TRP A 72 -0.63 7.46 8.02
N LEU A 73 0.48 8.19 7.89
CA LEU A 73 1.31 8.58 9.03
C LEU A 73 0.58 9.48 10.04
N PRO A 74 -0.20 10.51 9.62
CA PRO A 74 -1.00 11.29 10.56
C PRO A 74 -2.09 10.49 11.27
N GLY A 75 -2.51 9.35 10.71
CA GLY A 75 -3.47 8.44 11.36
C GLY A 75 -2.96 7.92 12.70
N ARG A 76 -1.64 7.75 12.86
CA ARG A 76 -1.04 7.19 14.07
C ARG A 76 -1.40 7.98 15.33
N SER A 77 -1.27 9.30 15.31
CA SER A 77 -1.57 10.14 16.47
C SER A 77 -3.06 10.10 16.83
N ILE A 78 -3.93 10.07 15.81
CA ILE A 78 -5.39 9.96 16.01
C ILE A 78 -5.73 8.64 16.70
N VAL A 79 -5.18 7.52 16.22
CA VAL A 79 -5.40 6.21 16.81
C VAL A 79 -4.86 6.16 18.25
N ALA A 80 -3.64 6.64 18.48
CA ALA A 80 -3.02 6.68 19.81
C ALA A 80 -3.86 7.48 20.81
N ASP A 81 -4.41 8.63 20.41
CA ASP A 81 -5.24 9.45 21.28
C ASP A 81 -6.61 8.80 21.55
N CYS A 82 -7.21 8.13 20.56
CA CYS A 82 -8.43 7.35 20.78
C CYS A 82 -8.16 6.17 21.72
N MET A 83 -7.00 5.52 21.63
CA MET A 83 -6.64 4.38 22.48
C MET A 83 -6.48 4.78 23.95
N LYS A 84 -6.00 5.99 24.23
CA LYS A 84 -5.91 6.53 25.61
C LYS A 84 -7.29 6.73 26.23
N LEU A 85 -8.27 7.13 25.42
CA LEU A 85 -9.65 7.42 25.84
C LEU A 85 -10.56 6.19 25.81
N ARG A 86 -10.08 5.02 25.38
CA ARG A 86 -10.92 3.86 25.10
C ARG A 86 -11.71 3.38 26.33
N ASN A 87 -11.11 3.43 27.52
CA ASN A 87 -11.74 2.99 28.77
C ASN A 87 -12.89 3.91 29.23
N ASP A 88 -12.88 5.18 28.78
CA ASP A 88 -13.95 6.15 29.04
C ASP A 88 -15.16 5.90 28.13
N ILE A 89 -14.93 5.32 26.95
CA ILE A 89 -15.98 4.98 25.96
C ILE A 89 -16.56 3.60 26.24
N ASP A 90 -15.70 2.64 26.53
CA ASP A 90 -16.05 1.27 26.82
C ASP A 90 -15.21 0.79 28.00
N HIS A 91 -15.88 0.47 29.11
CA HIS A 91 -15.22 0.00 30.33
C HIS A 91 -14.47 -1.31 30.14
N SER A 92 -14.78 -2.11 29.12
CA SER A 92 -14.00 -3.31 28.80
C SER A 92 -12.64 -2.98 28.18
N GLY A 93 -12.50 -1.80 27.54
CA GLY A 93 -11.31 -1.38 26.83
C GLY A 93 -11.08 -2.08 25.50
N GLU A 94 -12.01 -2.94 25.06
CA GLU A 94 -11.92 -3.76 23.84
C GLU A 94 -12.52 -3.06 22.60
N ILE A 95 -13.22 -1.93 22.80
CA ILE A 95 -13.83 -1.13 21.73
C ILE A 95 -13.13 0.22 21.60
N LEU A 96 -12.63 0.51 20.41
CA LEU A 96 -12.05 1.80 20.06
C LEU A 96 -13.05 2.65 19.24
N LEU A 97 -13.33 3.87 19.69
CA LEU A 97 -14.12 4.82 18.92
C LEU A 97 -13.22 5.85 18.23
N LEU A 98 -13.17 5.80 16.91
CA LEU A 98 -12.53 6.83 16.09
C LEU A 98 -13.52 7.97 15.84
N LYS A 99 -13.22 9.15 16.39
CA LYS A 99 -14.02 10.38 16.16
C LYS A 99 -13.97 10.87 14.72
N ARG A 100 -12.98 10.41 13.95
CA ARG A 100 -12.85 10.68 12.52
C ARG A 100 -12.19 9.48 11.84
N TYR A 101 -12.64 9.15 10.64
CA TYR A 101 -11.99 8.12 9.86
C TYR A 101 -10.53 8.48 9.53
N CYS A 102 -9.64 7.49 9.68
CA CYS A 102 -8.24 7.51 9.25
C CYS A 102 -7.79 6.07 8.93
N PRO A 103 -6.66 5.86 8.23
CA PRO A 103 -6.03 4.54 8.19
C PRO A 103 -5.65 4.13 9.61
N TRP A 104 -6.23 3.05 10.14
CA TRP A 104 -6.10 2.72 11.58
C TRP A 104 -5.57 1.31 11.87
N LYS A 105 -5.80 0.34 10.98
CA LYS A 105 -5.55 -1.09 11.26
C LYS A 105 -4.12 -1.38 11.71
N GLU A 106 -3.14 -1.00 10.89
CA GLU A 106 -1.72 -1.23 11.18
C GLU A 106 -1.28 -0.48 12.43
N HIS A 107 -1.71 0.77 12.60
CA HIS A 107 -1.39 1.56 13.80
C HIS A 107 -1.91 0.92 15.08
N ILE A 108 -3.09 0.30 15.07
CA ILE A 108 -3.60 -0.43 16.24
C ILE A 108 -2.64 -1.58 16.59
N PHE A 109 -2.29 -2.44 15.63
CA PHE A 109 -1.41 -3.57 15.89
C PHE A 109 -0.04 -3.14 16.44
N GLU A 110 0.56 -2.09 15.87
CA GLU A 110 1.83 -1.57 16.35
C GLU A 110 1.71 -0.94 17.75
N LEU A 111 0.67 -0.14 18.00
CA LEU A 111 0.47 0.53 19.27
C LEU A 111 0.08 -0.44 20.39
N GLU A 112 -0.69 -1.49 20.10
CA GLU A 112 -1.00 -2.55 21.06
C GLU A 112 0.28 -3.20 21.59
N GLN A 113 1.22 -3.50 20.68
CA GLN A 113 2.52 -4.06 21.05
C GLN A 113 3.40 -3.05 21.79
N GLU A 114 3.52 -1.82 21.28
CA GLU A 114 4.37 -0.78 21.89
C GLU A 114 3.92 -0.37 23.29
N LEU A 115 2.59 -0.31 23.51
CA LEU A 115 2.00 0.15 24.76
C LEU A 115 1.62 -1.00 25.70
N ASN A 116 1.88 -2.27 25.32
CA ASN A 116 1.48 -3.47 26.05
C ASN A 116 0.00 -3.44 26.45
N VAL A 117 -0.86 -3.20 25.47
CA VAL A 117 -2.30 -3.05 25.68
C VAL A 117 -2.92 -4.40 26.05
N ASP A 118 -3.62 -4.42 27.19
CA ASP A 118 -4.43 -5.54 27.66
C ASP A 118 -5.73 -4.97 28.30
N PRO A 119 -6.93 -5.44 27.92
CA PRO A 119 -7.20 -6.36 26.80
C PRO A 119 -6.97 -5.71 25.43
N LEU A 120 -6.77 -6.55 24.41
CA LEU A 120 -6.61 -6.13 23.01
C LEU A 120 -7.91 -5.54 22.45
N ILE A 121 -7.78 -4.65 21.47
CA ILE A 121 -8.90 -4.03 20.78
C ILE A 121 -9.51 -5.05 19.81
N LYS A 122 -10.80 -5.31 19.98
CA LYS A 122 -11.58 -6.26 19.16
C LYS A 122 -12.42 -5.55 18.11
N TYR A 123 -12.91 -4.35 18.42
CA TYR A 123 -13.82 -3.61 17.55
C TYR A 123 -13.40 -2.15 17.41
N VAL A 124 -13.55 -1.63 16.20
CA VAL A 124 -13.35 -0.21 15.90
C VAL A 124 -14.65 0.37 15.35
N LEU A 125 -15.18 1.37 16.04
CA LEU A 125 -16.33 2.15 15.62
C LEU A 125 -15.85 3.49 15.05
N TYR A 126 -16.57 4.02 14.07
CA TYR A 126 -16.26 5.31 13.46
C TYR A 126 -17.53 6.14 13.32
N GLN A 127 -17.40 7.44 13.58
CA GLN A 127 -18.43 8.46 13.33
C GLN A 127 -18.31 9.04 11.94
#